data_AF-A0A7X8VJ24-F1
#
_entry.id   AF-A0A7X8VJ24-F1
#
_cell.length_a   1.000
_cell.length_b   1.000
_cell.length_c   1.000
_cell.angle_alpha   90.00
_cell.angle_beta   90.00
_cell.angle_gamma   90.00
#
_symmetry.space_group_name_H-M   'P 1'
#
loop_
_entity.id
_entity.type
_entity.pdbx_description
1 polymer ?
#
loop_
_entity_poly.entity_id
_entity_poly.type
_entity_poly.pdbx_seq_one_letter_code
_entity_poly.pdbx_strand_id
1 'polypeptide(L)'
;LRRHDAQVMLSQLRAAPLLHGYRGLPSASFEPLKDLLMRIGRLKDDLPAVVDVELTPIIAGSDTTDVLGARIRIVPSPGERDRLARTAS
;
A
#
# COMPACT_ATOMS: atom_id res chain seq x y z
N LEU A 1 0.79 8.04 -7.88
CA LEU A 1 -0.60 7.96 -7.35
C LEU A 1 -0.98 9.31 -6.74
N ARG A 2 -2.19 9.83 -6.96
CA ARG A 2 -2.70 11.06 -6.32
C ARG A 2 -3.68 10.75 -5.18
N ARG A 3 -3.89 11.69 -4.26
CA ARG A 3 -4.78 11.50 -3.08
C ARG A 3 -6.24 11.25 -3.46
N HIS A 4 -6.70 11.82 -4.58
CA HIS A 4 -8.03 11.54 -5.13
C HIS A 4 -8.16 10.10 -5.64
N ASP A 5 -7.12 9.58 -6.30
CA ASP A 5 -7.10 8.18 -6.78
C ASP A 5 -7.26 7.22 -5.60
N ALA A 6 -6.60 7.50 -4.46
CA ALA A 6 -6.74 6.69 -3.25
C ALA A 6 -8.17 6.68 -2.70
N GLN A 7 -8.87 7.83 -2.72
CA GLN A 7 -10.29 7.91 -2.34
C GLN A 7 -11.17 7.05 -3.25
N VAL A 8 -10.95 7.13 -4.57
CA VAL A 8 -11.69 6.34 -5.56
C VAL A 8 -11.42 4.84 -5.41
N MET A 9 -10.17 4.46 -5.15
CA MET A 9 -9.81 3.06 -4.90
C MET A 9 -10.51 2.50 -3.66
N LEU A 10 -10.55 3.27 -2.56
CA LEU A 10 -11.22 2.85 -1.33
C LEU A 10 -12.74 2.70 -1.52
N SER A 11 -13.38 3.58 -2.30
CA SER A 11 -14.82 3.49 -2.55
C SER A 11 -15.22 2.31 -3.45
N GLN A 12 -14.28 1.77 -4.22
CA GLN A 12 -14.48 0.60 -5.09
C GLN A 12 -14.33 -0.75 -4.37
N LEU A 13 -13.86 -0.75 -3.11
CA LEU A 13 -13.77 -1.98 -2.32
C LEU A 13 -15.16 -2.57 -2.09
N ARG A 14 -15.30 -3.89 -2.23
CA ARG A 14 -16.55 -4.59 -1.84
C ARG A 14 -16.90 -4.36 -0.37
N ALA A 15 -15.88 -4.18 0.46
CA ALA A 15 -16.03 -3.88 1.88
C ALA A 15 -16.19 -2.38 2.19
N ALA A 16 -16.24 -1.49 1.19
CA ALA A 16 -16.36 -0.05 1.41
C ALA A 16 -17.52 0.35 2.35
N PRO A 17 -18.72 -0.29 2.29
CA PRO A 17 -19.79 0.02 3.25
C PRO A 17 -19.40 -0.26 4.71
N LEU A 18 -18.58 -1.28 4.98
CA LEU A 18 -18.15 -1.62 6.34
C LEU A 18 -17.17 -0.58 6.91
N LEU A 19 -16.40 0.09 6.03
CA LEU A 19 -15.48 1.15 6.43
C LEU A 19 -16.22 2.41 6.90
N HIS A 20 -17.48 2.60 6.53
CA HIS A 20 -18.32 3.73 6.98
C HIS A 20 -19.01 3.48 8.32
N GLY A 21 -18.73 2.34 8.97
CA GLY A 21 -19.38 1.89 10.18
C GLY A 21 -20.46 0.85 9.89
N TYR A 22 -20.56 -0.16 10.74
CA TYR A 22 -21.50 -1.27 10.58
C TYR A 22 -22.02 -1.74 11.94
N ARG A 23 -23.34 -1.92 12.08
CA ARG A 23 -24.00 -2.41 13.31
C ARG A 23 -23.56 -1.68 14.61
N GLY A 24 -23.50 -0.35 14.56
CA GLY A 24 -23.15 0.48 15.72
C GLY A 24 -21.64 0.61 15.96
N LEU A 25 -20.79 -0.02 15.15
CA LEU A 25 -19.36 0.25 15.15
C LEU A 25 -19.06 1.60 14.48
N PRO A 26 -18.06 2.35 14.98
CA PRO A 26 -17.63 3.60 14.36
C PRO A 26 -17.09 3.38 12.94
N SER A 27 -17.15 4.42 12.13
CA SER A 27 -16.46 4.45 10.83
C SER A 27 -14.97 4.28 11.03
N ALA A 28 -14.32 3.58 10.10
CA ALA A 28 -12.88 3.58 10.00
C ALA A 28 -12.37 4.98 9.60
N SER A 29 -11.16 5.31 10.02
CA SER A 29 -10.46 6.50 9.54
C SER A 29 -9.97 6.28 8.12
N PHE A 30 -10.48 7.07 7.18
CA PHE A 30 -10.06 6.99 5.78
C PHE A 30 -8.70 7.65 5.53
N GLU A 31 -8.28 8.58 6.38
CA GLU A 31 -7.04 9.34 6.14
C GLU A 31 -5.78 8.47 6.27
N PRO A 32 -5.63 7.63 7.32
CA PRO A 32 -4.52 6.67 7.42
C PRO A 32 -4.52 5.63 6.28
N LEU A 33 -5.69 5.18 5.82
CA LEU A 33 -5.82 4.30 4.66
C LEU A 33 -5.33 4.96 3.37
N LYS A 34 -5.71 6.22 3.14
CA LYS A 34 -5.23 7.01 1.98
C LYS A 34 -3.73 7.22 2.07
N ASP A 35 -3.21 7.54 3.24
CA ASP A 35 -1.77 7.70 3.45
C ASP A 35 -1.00 6.41 3.19
N LEU A 36 -1.53 5.26 3.62
CA LEU A 36 -0.97 3.95 3.29
C LEU A 36 -0.90 3.73 1.77
N LEU A 37 -2.01 3.94 1.06
CA LEU A 37 -2.05 3.82 -0.41
C LEU A 37 -1.04 4.76 -1.09
N MET A 38 -0.94 6.00 -0.61
CA MET A 38 0.03 6.97 -1.13
C MET A 38 1.47 6.53 -0.89
N ARG A 39 1.79 5.94 0.27
CA ARG A 39 3.12 5.38 0.57
C ARG A 39 3.44 4.20 -0.33
N ILE A 40 2.49 3.31 -0.61
CA ILE A 40 2.69 2.20 -1.56
C ILE A 40 2.90 2.73 -2.99
N GLY A 41 2.15 3.75 -3.40
CA GLY A 41 2.36 4.42 -4.68
C GLY A 41 3.80 4.94 -4.81
N ARG A 42 4.30 5.64 -3.78
CA ARG A 42 5.69 6.13 -3.74
C ARG A 42 6.71 4.99 -3.74
N LEU A 43 6.49 3.95 -2.94
CA LEU A 43 7.38 2.78 -2.89
C LEU A 43 7.60 2.19 -4.29
N LYS A 44 6.53 2.06 -5.08
CA LYS A 44 6.62 1.55 -6.46
C LYS A 44 7.36 2.52 -7.38
N ASP A 45 7.13 3.82 -7.23
CA ASP A 45 7.78 4.86 -8.04
C ASP A 45 9.29 4.94 -7.71
N ASP A 46 9.66 4.73 -6.44
CA ASP A 46 11.04 4.80 -5.94
C ASP A 46 11.83 3.49 -6.17
N LEU A 47 11.15 2.34 -6.20
CA LEU A 47 11.77 1.01 -6.38
C LEU A 47 11.12 0.24 -7.54
N PRO A 48 11.57 0.45 -8.80
CA PRO A 48 11.03 -0.24 -9.97
C PRO A 48 11.16 -1.77 -9.94
N ALA A 49 12.07 -2.29 -9.11
CA ALA A 49 12.26 -3.73 -8.90
C ALA A 49 11.09 -4.38 -8.14
N VAL A 50 10.31 -3.60 -7.39
CA VAL A 50 9.11 -4.06 -6.70
C VAL A 50 7.99 -4.25 -7.73
N VAL A 51 7.63 -5.50 -7.98
CA VAL A 51 6.59 -5.87 -8.95
C VAL A 51 5.28 -6.28 -8.30
N ASP A 52 5.28 -6.47 -6.99
CA ASP A 52 4.11 -6.88 -6.23
C ASP A 52 4.22 -6.48 -4.77
N VAL A 53 3.12 -6.02 -4.18
CA VAL A 53 3.01 -5.72 -2.76
C VAL A 53 1.65 -6.21 -2.28
N GLU A 54 1.68 -7.14 -1.34
CA GLU A 54 0.50 -7.67 -0.68
C GLU A 54 0.56 -7.30 0.80
N LEU A 55 -0.44 -6.56 1.28
CA LEU A 55 -0.57 -6.18 2.68
C LEU A 55 -1.71 -6.99 3.27
N THR A 56 -1.39 -7.94 4.15
CA THR A 56 -2.40 -8.81 4.74
C THR A 56 -1.99 -9.33 6.12
N PRO A 57 -2.84 -9.14 7.16
CA PRO A 57 -4.06 -8.32 7.18
C PRO A 57 -3.78 -6.82 7.40
N ILE A 58 -4.73 -5.98 7.00
CA ILE A 58 -4.82 -4.56 7.38
C ILE A 58 -5.99 -4.37 8.35
N ILE A 59 -5.73 -3.72 9.48
CA ILE A 59 -6.77 -3.32 10.45
C ILE A 59 -7.06 -1.83 10.23
N ALA A 60 -8.29 -1.51 9.84
CA ALA A 60 -8.76 -0.14 9.70
C ALA A 60 -9.60 0.25 10.92
N GLY A 61 -8.98 0.92 11.89
CA GLY A 61 -9.62 1.42 13.09
C GLY A 61 -10.24 2.81 12.91
N SER A 62 -10.92 3.29 13.95
CA SER A 62 -11.50 4.64 14.00
C SER A 62 -10.45 5.76 13.93
N ASP A 63 -9.22 5.46 14.34
CA ASP A 63 -8.14 6.44 14.47
C ASP A 63 -6.88 6.02 13.71
N THR A 64 -6.54 4.73 13.74
CA THR A 64 -5.31 4.19 13.13
C THR A 64 -5.60 3.21 12.00
N THR A 65 -4.58 2.97 11.17
CA THR A 65 -4.54 1.84 10.24
C THR A 65 -3.26 1.08 10.48
N ASP A 66 -3.40 -0.22 10.78
CA ASP A 66 -2.30 -1.09 11.16
C ASP A 66 -2.12 -2.20 10.13
N VAL A 67 -0.90 -2.39 9.66
CA VAL A 67 -0.53 -3.48 8.73
C VAL A 67 0.17 -4.56 9.54
N LEU A 68 -0.47 -5.71 9.72
CA LEU A 68 0.09 -6.79 10.54
C LEU A 68 1.02 -7.72 9.75
N GLY A 69 0.93 -7.69 8.42
CA GLY A 69 1.77 -8.49 7.55
C GLY A 69 1.90 -7.87 6.16
N ALA A 70 3.07 -8.07 5.56
CA ALA A 70 3.36 -7.64 4.20
C ALA A 70 4.21 -8.68 3.49
N ARG A 71 3.91 -8.93 2.22
CA ARG A 71 4.74 -9.70 1.29
C ARG A 71 5.07 -8.81 0.10
N ILE A 72 6.35 -8.73 -0.25
CA ILE A 72 6.82 -7.93 -1.37
C ILE A 72 7.58 -8.84 -2.31
N ARG A 73 7.24 -8.79 -3.60
CA ARG A 73 7.96 -9.52 -4.64
C ARG A 73 8.85 -8.55 -5.41
N ILE A 74 10.12 -8.90 -5.48
CA ILE A 74 11.16 -8.13 -6.16
C ILE A 74 11.69 -8.96 -7.32
N VAL A 75 11.88 -8.34 -8.48
CA VAL A 75 12.57 -8.95 -9.61
C VAL A 75 13.79 -8.10 -9.98
N PRO A 76 14.83 -8.70 -10.58
CA PRO A 76 15.99 -7.94 -11.01
C PRO A 76 15.60 -6.82 -11.98
N SER A 77 15.89 -5.57 -11.60
CA SER A 77 15.75 -4.44 -12.51
C SER A 77 16.94 -4.41 -13.48
N PRO A 78 16.75 -4.13 -14.78
CA PRO A 78 17.82 -4.09 -15.78
C PRO A 78 19.01 -3.19 -15.41
N GLY A 79 18.81 -2.18 -14.56
CA GLY A 79 19.87 -1.27 -14.09
C GLY A 79 20.66 -1.71 -12.85
N GLU A 80 20.21 -2.75 -12.13
CA GLU A 80 20.82 -3.16 -10.85
C GLU A 80 21.92 -4.21 -11.03
N ARG A 81 21.85 -4.99 -12.12
CA ARG A 81 22.94 -5.92 -12.51
C ARG A 81 24.26 -5.19 -12.75
N ASP A 82 24.24 -3.93 -13.19
CA ASP A 82 25.43 -3.11 -13.47
C ASP A 82 26.12 -2.60 -12.18
N ARG A 83 25.35 -2.34 -11.11
CA ARG A 83 25.93 -1.84 -9.84
C ARG A 83 26.68 -2.91 -9.06
N LEU A 84 26.15 -4.12 -9.02
CA LEU A 84 26.78 -5.25 -8.32
C LEU A 84 27.93 -5.86 -9.14
N ALA A 85 27.92 -5.72 -10.47
CA ALA A 85 29.05 -6.11 -11.32
C ALA A 85 30.28 -5.21 -11.15
N ARG A 86 30.09 -3.96 -10.70
CA ARG A 86 31.16 -2.97 -10.58
C ARG A 86 31.92 -2.98 -9.25
N THR A 87 31.39 -3.67 -8.22
CA THR A 87 32.02 -3.75 -6.89
C THR A 87 32.96 -4.95 -6.72
N ALA A 88 33.13 -5.75 -7.77
CA ALA A 88 34.05 -6.89 -7.81
C ALA A 88 35.06 -6.73 -8.97
N SER A 89 35.90 -5.70 -8.92
CA SER A 89 37.12 -5.57 -9.73
C SER A 89 38.18 -4.78 -8.98
#